data_AF-A0A1Q3GST2-F1
#
_entry.id   AF-A0A1Q3GST2-F1
#
_cell.length_a   1.000
_cell.length_b   1.000
_cell.length_c   1.000
_cell.angle_alpha   90.00
_cell.angle_beta   90.00
_cell.angle_gamma   90.00
#
_symmetry.space_group_name_H-M   'P 1'
#
loop_
_entity.id
_entity.type
_entity.pdbx_description
1 polymer ?
#
loop_
_entity_poly.entity_id
_entity_poly.type
_entity_poly.pdbx_seq_one_letter_code
_entity_poly.pdbx_strand_id
1 'polypeptide(L)'
;MKIKVLILHVLFLSLLHLTAFAQGGWDLKYLPLDSLNNSFNGREVRIDFRKTSQDTLRSKAGGWYIYRLLGPGDSITLDIDGQSVKFTESWHIYDDHGMLSEQYLEGASTYQGKSIWIKECFWVSSNDSSIKVKARLYFRKPFYLASKQQQEIVLISIKKSKIKGIVLRLDD
;
A
#
# COMPACT_ATOMS: atom_id res chain seq x y z
N MET A 1 56.47 -19.86 5.00
CA MET A 1 55.28 -19.92 5.90
C MET A 1 54.44 -18.64 5.94
N LYS A 2 55.02 -17.44 5.80
CA LYS A 2 54.29 -16.16 6.00
C LYS A 2 53.18 -15.87 4.96
N ILE A 3 53.35 -16.27 3.70
CA ILE A 3 52.37 -16.03 2.62
C ILE A 3 51.08 -16.84 2.83
N LYS A 4 51.19 -18.09 3.31
CA LYS A 4 50.01 -18.95 3.56
C LYS A 4 49.11 -18.38 4.67
N VAL A 5 49.71 -17.78 5.69
CA VAL A 5 48.99 -17.13 6.79
C VAL A 5 48.30 -15.86 6.31
N LEU A 6 48.95 -15.08 5.44
CA LEU A 6 48.37 -13.87 4.85
C LEU A 6 47.14 -14.19 3.99
N ILE A 7 47.22 -15.22 3.14
CA ILE A 7 46.10 -15.66 2.31
C ILE A 7 44.91 -16.09 3.19
N LEU A 8 45.18 -16.83 4.28
CA LEU A 8 44.14 -17.26 5.20
C LEU A 8 43.46 -16.08 5.91
N HIS A 9 44.20 -15.04 6.27
CA HIS A 9 43.65 -13.82 6.88
C HIS A 9 42.80 -13.00 5.90
N VAL A 10 43.24 -12.89 4.64
CA VAL A 10 42.48 -12.21 3.59
C VAL A 10 41.17 -12.94 3.29
N LEU A 11 41.20 -14.29 3.26
CA LEU A 11 40.00 -15.11 3.07
C LEU A 11 39.01 -15.01 4.25
N PHE A 12 39.54 -14.93 5.48
CA PHE A 12 38.73 -14.76 6.68
C PHE A 12 38.05 -13.38 6.71
N LEU A 13 38.77 -12.32 6.34
CA LEU A 13 38.21 -10.97 6.23
C LEU A 13 37.16 -10.86 5.12
N SER A 14 37.33 -11.56 3.99
CA SER A 14 36.33 -11.56 2.92
C SER A 14 35.03 -12.27 3.31
N LEU A 15 35.08 -13.27 4.20
CA LEU A 15 33.90 -13.97 4.69
C LEU A 15 33.09 -13.13 5.69
N LEU A 16 33.73 -12.24 6.46
CA LEU A 16 33.05 -11.35 7.40
C LEU A 16 32.21 -10.26 6.71
N HIS A 17 32.50 -9.95 5.43
CA HIS A 17 31.75 -8.95 4.65
C HIS A 17 30.55 -9.52 3.88
N LEU A 18 30.29 -10.83 3.92
CA LEU A 18 29.17 -11.45 3.19
C LEU A 18 27.84 -11.47 3.96
N THR A 19 27.75 -10.79 5.10
CA THR A 19 26.47 -10.54 5.79
C THR A 19 25.76 -9.31 5.23
N ALA A 20 25.67 -9.22 3.90
CA ALA A 20 24.71 -8.33 3.27
C ALA A 20 23.33 -8.96 3.51
N PHE A 21 22.65 -8.53 4.57
CA PHE A 21 21.24 -8.82 4.76
C PHE A 21 20.52 -8.30 3.52
N ALA A 22 19.95 -9.19 2.72
CA ALA A 22 18.86 -8.83 1.84
C ALA A 22 17.69 -8.43 2.74
N GLN A 23 17.65 -7.16 3.16
CA GLN A 23 16.44 -6.54 3.66
C GLN A 23 15.50 -6.47 2.46
N GLY A 24 14.73 -7.53 2.25
CA GLY A 24 13.50 -7.42 1.47
C GLY A 24 12.67 -6.35 2.16
N GLY A 25 12.53 -5.18 1.51
CA GLY A 25 11.87 -4.01 2.04
C GLY A 25 10.39 -4.30 2.27
N TRP A 26 10.06 -4.70 3.49
CA TRP A 26 8.70 -4.81 3.98
C TRP A 26 8.59 -3.97 5.26
N ASP A 27 8.81 -2.65 5.17
CA ASP A 27 8.49 -1.70 6.26
C ASP A 27 6.97 -1.46 6.36
N LEU A 28 6.23 -2.55 6.19
CA LEU A 28 4.79 -2.62 6.03
C LEU A 28 4.20 -3.29 7.24
N LYS A 29 3.41 -2.53 8.00
CA LYS A 29 2.69 -3.09 9.14
C LYS A 29 1.20 -3.00 8.89
N TYR A 30 0.56 -4.17 8.81
CA TYR A 30 -0.89 -4.26 8.89
C TYR A 30 -1.34 -3.83 10.29
N LEU A 31 -2.18 -2.80 10.34
CA LEU A 31 -2.84 -2.37 11.55
C LEU A 31 -4.25 -2.95 11.62
N PRO A 32 -4.65 -3.53 12.76
CA PRO A 32 -6.05 -3.77 13.06
C PRO A 32 -6.85 -2.47 13.00
N LEU A 33 -8.07 -2.52 12.45
CA LEU A 33 -8.93 -1.33 12.30
C LEU A 33 -9.24 -0.63 13.63
N ASP A 34 -9.26 -1.39 14.72
CA ASP A 34 -9.53 -0.89 16.07
C ASP A 34 -8.33 -0.16 16.68
N SER A 35 -7.13 -0.33 16.12
CA SER A 35 -5.92 0.41 16.55
C SER A 35 -5.77 1.77 15.87
N LEU A 36 -6.62 2.07 14.88
CA LEU A 36 -6.53 3.28 14.08
C LEU A 36 -6.98 4.51 14.87
N ASN A 37 -6.06 5.44 15.07
CA ASN A 37 -6.30 6.69 15.77
C ASN A 37 -5.63 7.86 15.04
N ASN A 38 -5.73 9.07 15.59
CA ASN A 38 -5.25 10.29 14.92
C ASN A 38 -3.71 10.47 14.95
N SER A 39 -2.95 9.63 15.66
CA SER A 39 -1.48 9.66 15.65
C SER A 39 -0.87 9.35 14.28
N PHE A 40 -1.65 8.78 13.36
CA PHE A 40 -1.21 8.45 12.01
C PHE A 40 -1.43 9.57 10.99
N ASN A 41 -1.89 10.75 11.41
CA ASN A 41 -2.15 11.88 10.49
C ASN A 41 -0.93 12.20 9.62
N GLY A 42 -1.15 12.30 8.31
CA GLY A 42 -0.14 12.58 7.29
C GLY A 42 0.64 11.35 6.82
N ARG A 43 0.49 10.19 7.45
CA ARG A 43 1.18 8.97 7.02
C ARG A 43 0.53 8.36 5.79
N GLU A 44 1.38 7.82 4.91
CA GLU A 44 0.93 7.04 3.77
C GLU A 44 0.30 5.72 4.24
N VAL A 45 -0.91 5.46 3.75
CA VAL A 45 -1.70 4.27 4.06
C VAL A 45 -2.09 3.55 2.79
N ARG A 46 -2.04 2.23 2.83
CA ARG A 46 -2.82 1.37 1.94
C ARG A 46 -4.05 0.88 2.64
N ILE A 47 -5.14 0.77 1.88
CA ILE A 47 -6.44 0.38 2.39
C ILE A 47 -6.88 -0.81 1.55
N ASP A 48 -6.92 -1.97 2.17
CA ASP A 48 -7.45 -3.17 1.54
C ASP A 48 -8.96 -3.21 1.80
N PHE A 49 -9.74 -3.49 0.76
CA PHE A 49 -11.19 -3.52 0.86
C PHE A 49 -11.71 -4.93 1.12
N ARG A 50 -12.86 -5.03 1.79
CA ARG A 50 -13.52 -6.32 1.99
C ARG A 50 -14.27 -6.73 0.74
N LYS A 51 -14.11 -7.99 0.34
CA LYS A 51 -15.02 -8.62 -0.61
C LYS A 51 -16.36 -8.99 0.01
N THR A 52 -16.34 -9.48 1.25
CA THR A 52 -17.54 -9.92 1.99
C THR A 52 -17.51 -9.42 3.43
N SER A 53 -18.65 -9.45 4.11
CA SER A 53 -18.75 -9.01 5.52
C SER A 53 -17.90 -9.86 6.48
N GLN A 54 -17.58 -11.11 6.12
CA GLN A 54 -16.71 -11.99 6.90
C GLN A 54 -15.21 -11.71 6.72
N ASP A 55 -14.80 -10.92 5.73
CA ASP A 55 -13.39 -10.67 5.39
C ASP A 55 -12.74 -9.59 6.26
N THR A 56 -12.96 -9.65 7.57
CA THR A 56 -12.45 -8.63 8.50
C THR A 56 -11.25 -9.12 9.31
N LEU A 57 -10.15 -8.38 9.30
CA LEU A 57 -9.10 -8.51 10.32
C LEU A 57 -9.60 -7.96 11.66
N ARG A 58 -10.40 -8.73 12.40
CA ARG A 58 -10.76 -8.42 13.79
C ARG A 58 -9.75 -9.07 14.73
N SER A 59 -8.90 -8.24 15.35
CA SER A 59 -8.02 -8.51 16.50
C SER A 59 -6.99 -9.66 16.41
N LYS A 60 -5.73 -9.34 16.71
CA LYS A 60 -4.64 -10.23 17.21
C LYS A 60 -4.48 -11.62 16.58
N ALA A 61 -4.88 -11.82 15.34
CA ALA A 61 -4.64 -13.09 14.68
C ALA A 61 -3.16 -13.17 14.29
N GLY A 62 -2.40 -13.93 15.07
CA GLY A 62 -0.99 -14.19 14.82
C GLY A 62 -0.77 -14.73 13.40
N GLY A 63 0.29 -14.23 12.75
CA GLY A 63 0.88 -14.83 11.57
C GLY A 63 -0.07 -15.07 10.40
N TRP A 64 -0.64 -14.02 9.82
CA TRP A 64 -1.26 -14.15 8.50
C TRP A 64 -0.21 -13.91 7.42
N TYR A 65 -0.03 -14.91 6.55
CA TYR A 65 0.80 -14.79 5.36
C TYR A 65 0.21 -13.71 4.45
N ILE A 66 0.97 -12.65 4.21
CA ILE A 66 0.60 -11.47 3.40
C ILE A 66 -0.06 -11.88 2.08
N TYR A 67 0.43 -12.94 1.45
CA TYR A 67 -0.05 -13.50 0.18
C TYR A 67 -1.54 -13.90 0.17
N ARG A 68 -2.15 -14.25 1.30
CA ARG A 68 -3.60 -14.57 1.36
C ARG A 68 -4.49 -13.33 1.40
N LEU A 69 -3.92 -12.15 1.66
CA LEU A 69 -4.64 -10.87 1.65
C LEU A 69 -4.57 -10.20 0.27
N LEU A 70 -3.57 -10.55 -0.54
CA LEU A 70 -3.27 -9.98 -1.87
C LEU A 70 -4.11 -10.60 -3.01
N GLY A 71 -5.39 -10.90 -2.75
CA GLY A 71 -6.28 -11.43 -3.77
C GLY A 71 -6.61 -10.35 -4.82
N PRO A 72 -6.31 -10.56 -6.12
CA PRO A 72 -6.65 -9.57 -7.14
C PRO A 72 -8.17 -9.47 -7.33
N GLY A 73 -8.65 -8.25 -7.60
CA GLY A 73 -9.99 -8.03 -8.15
C GLY A 73 -11.08 -7.63 -7.16
N ASP A 74 -10.73 -7.23 -5.94
CA ASP A 74 -11.70 -6.61 -5.05
C ASP A 74 -12.10 -5.23 -5.58
N SER A 75 -13.40 -4.94 -5.59
CA SER A 75 -13.93 -3.69 -6.13
C SER A 75 -14.68 -2.92 -5.06
N ILE A 76 -14.50 -1.61 -5.08
CA ILE A 76 -15.09 -0.70 -4.10
C ILE A 76 -15.71 0.51 -4.80
N THR A 77 -16.86 0.95 -4.31
CA THR A 77 -17.40 2.26 -4.69
C THR A 77 -17.03 3.29 -3.63
N LEU A 78 -16.32 4.32 -4.08
CA LEU A 78 -15.92 5.48 -3.29
C LEU A 78 -16.67 6.71 -3.79
N ASP A 79 -17.11 7.55 -2.87
CA ASP A 79 -17.72 8.83 -3.19
C ASP A 79 -16.64 9.91 -3.18
N ILE A 80 -16.43 10.57 -4.32
CA ILE A 80 -15.44 11.62 -4.54
C ILE A 80 -16.21 12.86 -5.00
N ASP A 81 -16.19 13.93 -4.19
CA ASP A 81 -16.88 15.20 -4.48
C ASP A 81 -18.36 15.04 -4.91
N GLY A 82 -19.06 14.09 -4.27
CA GLY A 82 -20.46 13.77 -4.55
C GLY A 82 -20.69 12.83 -5.73
N GLN A 83 -19.64 12.44 -6.47
CA GLN A 83 -19.70 11.44 -7.53
C GLN A 83 -19.27 10.07 -7.00
N SER A 84 -20.12 9.05 -7.14
CA SER A 84 -19.75 7.66 -6.85
C SER A 84 -18.91 7.09 -7.99
N VAL A 85 -17.70 6.65 -7.69
CA VAL A 85 -16.77 6.05 -8.65
C VAL A 85 -16.44 4.64 -8.20
N LYS A 86 -16.59 3.67 -9.11
CA LYS A 86 -16.19 2.28 -8.85
C LYS A 86 -14.70 2.14 -9.13
N PHE A 87 -13.99 1.57 -8.18
CA PHE A 87 -12.59 1.19 -8.27
C PHE A 87 -12.43 -0.31 -8.18
N THR A 88 -11.42 -0.83 -8.84
CA THR A 88 -10.93 -2.20 -8.69
C THR A 88 -9.50 -2.13 -8.18
N GLU A 89 -9.19 -2.93 -7.17
CA GLU A 89 -7.85 -3.07 -6.64
C GLU A 89 -6.96 -3.83 -7.62
N SER A 90 -5.81 -3.25 -7.94
CA SER A 90 -4.80 -3.80 -8.82
C SER A 90 -3.48 -3.93 -8.06
N TRP A 91 -2.88 -5.11 -8.18
CA TRP A 91 -1.60 -5.47 -7.57
C TRP A 91 -0.61 -5.85 -8.67
N HIS A 92 0.55 -5.21 -8.70
CA HIS A 92 1.71 -5.64 -9.47
C HIS A 92 2.78 -6.13 -8.51
N ILE A 93 2.58 -7.31 -7.95
CA ILE A 93 3.56 -7.92 -7.05
C ILE A 93 4.68 -8.49 -7.92
N TYR A 94 5.90 -7.97 -7.77
CA TYR A 94 7.10 -8.63 -8.25
C TYR A 94 7.62 -9.54 -7.11
N ASP A 95 8.04 -10.76 -7.44
CA ASP A 95 8.32 -11.84 -6.46
C ASP A 95 9.40 -11.49 -5.41
N ASP A 96 10.13 -10.40 -5.60
CA ASP A 96 11.30 -9.98 -4.83
C ASP A 96 11.12 -8.66 -4.04
N HIS A 97 10.06 -7.88 -4.28
CA HIS A 97 9.88 -6.57 -3.65
C HIS A 97 8.41 -6.31 -3.26
N GLY A 98 8.15 -5.92 -2.01
CA GLY A 98 6.80 -5.67 -1.48
C GLY A 98 6.52 -4.18 -1.28
N MET A 99 6.67 -3.35 -2.30
CA MET A 99 6.64 -1.88 -2.13
C MET A 99 5.22 -1.30 -2.20
N LEU A 100 4.80 -0.46 -1.21
CA LEU A 100 4.14 0.87 -1.42
C LEU A 100 3.43 1.15 -2.75
N SER A 101 4.24 1.30 -3.77
CA SER A 101 3.85 1.78 -5.09
C SER A 101 3.12 0.76 -5.96
N GLU A 102 3.10 -0.51 -5.57
CA GLU A 102 2.69 -1.62 -6.44
C GLU A 102 1.21 -2.02 -6.31
N GLN A 103 0.51 -1.45 -5.33
CA GLN A 103 -0.95 -1.53 -5.19
C GLN A 103 -1.53 -0.18 -5.59
N TYR A 104 -2.55 -0.21 -6.44
CA TYR A 104 -3.32 0.98 -6.75
C TYR A 104 -4.78 0.63 -7.00
N LEU A 105 -5.65 1.63 -6.82
CA LEU A 105 -7.06 1.53 -7.21
C LEU A 105 -7.22 2.05 -8.63
N GLU A 106 -7.71 1.19 -9.51
CA GLU A 106 -8.07 1.55 -10.87
C GLU A 106 -9.55 1.89 -10.97
N GLY A 107 -9.88 3.10 -11.43
CA GLY A 107 -11.25 3.50 -11.69
C GLY A 107 -11.86 2.69 -12.82
N ALA A 108 -12.81 1.82 -12.49
CA ALA A 108 -13.61 1.06 -13.45
C ALA A 108 -14.64 1.96 -14.16
N SER A 109 -14.97 3.11 -13.57
CA SER A 109 -15.82 4.17 -14.15
C SER A 109 -15.06 5.48 -14.30
N THR A 110 -15.55 6.39 -15.13
CA THR A 110 -14.94 7.70 -15.34
C THR A 110 -15.29 8.69 -14.23
N TYR A 111 -14.31 9.46 -13.78
CA TYR A 111 -14.48 10.65 -12.93
C TYR A 111 -14.27 11.88 -13.80
N GLN A 112 -15.23 12.80 -13.84
CA GLN A 112 -15.21 13.97 -14.74
C GLN A 112 -14.91 13.59 -16.22
N GLY A 113 -15.45 12.45 -16.68
CA GLY A 113 -15.24 11.96 -18.05
C GLY A 113 -13.86 11.33 -18.33
N LYS A 114 -13.00 11.17 -17.32
CA LYS A 114 -11.65 10.61 -17.46
C LYS A 114 -11.47 9.36 -16.61
N SER A 115 -10.66 8.41 -17.09
CA SER A 115 -10.21 7.28 -16.26
C SER A 115 -9.20 7.78 -15.22
N ILE A 116 -9.33 7.31 -13.99
CA ILE A 116 -8.50 7.74 -12.87
C ILE A 116 -7.89 6.55 -12.13
N TRP A 117 -6.73 6.78 -11.52
CA TRP A 117 -6.09 5.86 -10.60
C TRP A 117 -5.83 6.53 -9.25
N ILE A 118 -5.87 5.76 -8.17
CA ILE A 118 -5.40 6.19 -6.84
C ILE A 118 -4.20 5.33 -6.47
N LYS A 119 -3.02 5.94 -6.40
CA LYS A 119 -1.78 5.24 -6.02
C LYS A 119 -1.35 5.53 -4.58
N GLU A 120 -1.72 6.70 -4.08
CA GLU A 120 -1.28 7.17 -2.78
C GLU A 120 -2.50 7.67 -1.99
N CYS A 121 -2.62 7.19 -0.76
CA CYS A 121 -3.56 7.68 0.22
C CYS A 121 -2.80 8.12 1.47
N PHE A 122 -3.16 9.27 2.02
CA PHE A 122 -2.59 9.80 3.25
C PHE A 122 -3.68 9.87 4.32
N TRP A 123 -3.39 9.29 5.47
CA TRP A 123 -4.31 9.31 6.60
C TRP A 123 -4.59 10.73 7.08
N VAL A 124 -5.84 11.04 7.40
CA VAL A 124 -6.24 12.33 7.99
C VAL A 124 -6.79 12.11 9.39
N SER A 125 -7.82 11.28 9.52
CA SER A 125 -8.52 11.07 10.79
C SER A 125 -9.37 9.80 10.77
N SER A 126 -9.72 9.26 11.92
CA SER A 126 -10.77 8.24 12.08
C SER A 126 -11.83 8.64 13.10
N ASN A 127 -12.99 8.01 12.97
CA ASN A 127 -13.98 7.87 14.03
C ASN A 127 -14.40 6.39 14.13
N ASP A 128 -15.46 6.11 14.87
CA ASP A 128 -15.90 4.72 15.12
C ASP A 128 -16.38 4.00 13.86
N SER A 129 -16.95 4.71 12.88
CA SER A 129 -17.61 4.12 11.71
C SER A 129 -16.86 4.32 10.40
N SER A 130 -15.90 5.25 10.35
CA SER A 130 -15.24 5.68 9.12
C SER A 130 -13.82 6.17 9.33
N ILE A 131 -13.07 6.24 8.23
CA ILE A 131 -11.78 6.90 8.13
C ILE A 131 -11.86 7.99 7.06
N LYS A 132 -11.05 9.03 7.20
CA LYS A 132 -10.84 10.05 6.18
C LYS A 132 -9.40 10.00 5.70
N VAL A 133 -9.22 10.04 4.39
CA VAL A 133 -7.91 10.03 3.75
C VAL A 133 -7.84 11.09 2.66
N LYS A 134 -6.67 11.67 2.46
CA LYS A 134 -6.35 12.44 1.24
C LYS A 134 -5.84 11.47 0.20
N ALA A 135 -6.60 11.29 -0.88
CA ALA A 135 -6.21 10.45 -2.00
C ALA A 135 -5.66 11.30 -3.13
N ARG A 136 -4.54 10.91 -3.72
CA ARG A 136 -4.03 11.53 -4.95
C ARG A 136 -4.63 10.80 -6.16
N LEU A 137 -5.45 11.51 -6.92
CA LEU A 137 -6.03 11.05 -8.18
C LEU A 137 -5.05 11.31 -9.31
N TYR A 138 -4.81 10.29 -10.12
CA TYR A 138 -4.00 10.35 -11.33
C TYR A 138 -4.90 10.17 -12.53
N PHE A 139 -5.00 11.19 -13.38
CA PHE A 139 -5.81 11.09 -14.59
C PHE A 139 -5.03 10.36 -15.68
N ARG A 140 -5.62 9.29 -16.23
CA ARG A 140 -5.02 8.55 -17.34
C ARG A 140 -5.02 9.43 -18.57
N LYS A 141 -3.85 9.60 -19.17
CA LYS A 141 -3.71 10.28 -20.45
C LYS A 141 -3.66 9.26 -21.59
N PRO A 142 -4.16 9.64 -22.78
CA PRO A 142 -3.79 8.94 -24.00
C PRO A 142 -2.26 8.93 -24.18
N PHE A 143 -1.72 7.81 -24.66
CA PHE A 143 -0.28 7.55 -24.78
C PHE A 143 0.48 8.63 -25.57
N TYR A 144 -0.18 9.34 -26.48
CA TYR A 144 0.42 10.36 -27.34
C TYR A 144 0.60 11.75 -26.70
N LEU A 145 0.16 11.96 -25.44
CA LEU A 145 0.32 13.23 -24.72
C LEU A 145 1.40 13.11 -23.64
N ALA A 146 2.66 13.38 -24.01
CA ALA A 146 3.85 13.30 -23.15
C ALA A 146 3.97 14.40 -22.06
N SER A 147 2.93 15.20 -21.81
CA SER A 147 2.96 16.26 -20.79
C SER A 147 2.76 15.70 -19.37
N LYS A 148 3.26 16.41 -18.35
CA LYS A 148 3.12 16.06 -16.91
C LYS A 148 1.73 15.50 -16.60
N GLN A 149 1.66 14.29 -16.02
CA GLN A 149 0.40 13.65 -15.65
C GLN A 149 -0.44 14.60 -14.79
N GLN A 150 -1.71 14.79 -15.16
CA GLN A 150 -2.61 15.63 -14.37
C GLN A 150 -2.93 14.89 -13.07
N GLN A 151 -2.86 15.59 -11.96
CA GLN A 151 -3.09 15.05 -10.63
C GLN A 151 -4.00 15.99 -9.83
N GLU A 152 -4.78 15.41 -8.92
CA GLU A 152 -5.65 16.14 -8.00
C GLU A 152 -5.60 15.45 -6.63
N ILE A 153 -5.75 16.22 -5.55
CA ILE A 153 -5.85 15.67 -4.20
C ILE A 153 -7.27 15.87 -3.72
N VAL A 154 -7.94 14.77 -3.37
CA VAL A 154 -9.32 14.76 -2.89
C VAL A 154 -9.40 14.16 -1.49
N LEU A 155 -10.39 14.59 -0.71
CA LEU A 155 -10.67 14.02 0.60
C LEU A 155 -11.76 12.94 0.47
N ILE A 156 -11.41 11.70 0.80
CA ILE A 156 -12.33 10.56 0.71
C ILE A 156 -12.68 10.08 2.12
N SER A 157 -13.98 9.85 2.34
CA SER A 157 -14.49 9.23 3.57
C SER A 157 -14.89 7.78 3.29
N ILE A 158 -14.27 6.83 4.00
CA ILE A 158 -14.43 5.40 3.78
C ILE A 158 -15.02 4.77 5.04
N LYS A 159 -16.14 4.05 4.90
CA LYS A 159 -16.74 3.31 6.02
C LYS A 159 -15.83 2.16 6.44
N LYS A 160 -15.51 2.03 7.73
CA LYS A 160 -14.66 0.95 8.27
C LYS A 160 -15.23 -0.45 7.97
N SER A 161 -16.56 -0.56 7.82
CA SER A 161 -17.21 -1.82 7.43
C SER A 161 -16.82 -2.32 6.03
N LYS A 162 -16.33 -1.43 5.16
CA LYS A 162 -15.83 -1.76 3.82
C LYS A 162 -14.33 -2.09 3.79
N ILE A 163 -13.61 -1.90 4.90
CA ILE A 163 -12.15 -2.03 4.97
C ILE A 163 -11.78 -3.37 5.60
N LYS A 164 -10.94 -4.15 4.93
CA LYS A 164 -10.39 -5.43 5.39
C LYS A 164 -9.24 -5.19 6.36
N GLY A 165 -8.28 -4.37 5.95
CA GLY A 165 -7.10 -3.99 6.72
C GLY A 165 -6.51 -2.68 6.21
N ILE A 166 -5.61 -2.10 7.01
CA ILE A 166 -4.83 -0.93 6.60
C ILE A 166 -3.37 -1.26 6.79
N VAL A 167 -2.56 -1.00 5.77
CA VAL A 167 -1.11 -1.10 5.87
C VAL A 167 -0.55 0.30 6.01
N LEU A 168 0.26 0.51 7.03
CA LEU A 168 1.05 1.72 7.16
C LEU A 168 2.47 1.47 6.68
N ARG A 169 3.05 2.48 6.04
CA ARG A 169 4.50 2.63 5.98
C ARG A 169 5.01 2.93 7.39
N LEU A 170 5.95 2.14 7.87
CA LEU A 170 6.76 2.52 9.03
C LEU A 170 7.88 3.45 8.54
N ASP A 171 8.18 4.47 9.34
CA ASP A 171 9.37 5.28 9.12
C ASP A 171 10.56 4.48 9.70
N ASP A 172 11.65 4.39 8.94
CA ASP A 172 12.90 3.72 9.35
C ASP A 172 13.51 4.31 10.64
#